data_AF-A0A3N1ULE5-F1
#
_entry.id   AF-A0A3N1ULE5-F1
#
_cell.length_a   1.000
_cell.length_b   1.000
_cell.length_c   1.000
_cell.angle_alpha   90.00
_cell.angle_beta   90.00
_cell.angle_gamma   90.00
#
_symmetry.space_group_name_H-M   'P 1'
#
loop_
_entity.id
_entity.type
_entity.pdbx_description
1 polymer ?
#
loop_
_entity_poly.entity_id
_entity_poly.type
_entity_poly.pdbx_seq_one_letter_code
_entity_poly.pdbx_strand_id
1 'polypeptide(L)'
;MIGQAAPSWEAAEPLEKLVVHLMVVSPIHIGTREGALLPMEYLFDGHRVHVVDESKLGRFLMQRNLMDRFVFESFSGNLRRVGLSGFLKQHARGVEERQIGPEVAAYSVPGGGPDMAEFRPFTRDGFGRVYLPATSIKGVLRTAFLYASLKSQAAHAQGKNHPLETQVKGWIQKLRGERSRERAKKFLSADLQREVLQSWNLKGKPHDQNKDILRCLKVRDAYPLNGKVQTRVIPIRFLSKRGDGTHYWSQKPKGGGDLVIWVEAVVGGTFVTEISWDHQLFEMFQKENPKKTLPLSGKPSPKQVLLLARRMNQDVLGHETAFLTDKGVSEARQLRSWYQNIRERTKGSLFRIGFGSGMLSTTVNLLWSDGLRQDIRNVCGHDRGQEPAPKSRRVWVKSETQCLPMGWAAIMIPGAAPSQPSTPKPGTGKASGPGNETEPGMPTSMPPKPAFTPKTERPTEVPGGRGHGPGPTASPVSQPKPSPPPGLLGKAQSVHLTDKLAMERLLEQMEEADDATAKQAARALKERLQREGLWKSTPFRVDIEAFLQDE
;
A
#
# COMPACT_ATOMS: atom_id res chain seq x y z
N MET A 1 61.99 22.04 -1.53
CA MET A 1 60.61 22.54 -1.44
C MET A 1 59.67 21.41 -1.79
N ILE A 2 58.94 20.90 -0.80
CA ILE A 2 58.03 19.76 -0.93
C ILE A 2 56.67 20.33 -1.33
N GLY A 3 56.25 20.08 -2.57
CA GLY A 3 54.92 20.44 -3.06
C GLY A 3 53.88 19.56 -2.41
N GLN A 4 53.09 20.12 -1.48
CA GLN A 4 51.87 19.49 -1.00
C GLN A 4 50.87 19.42 -2.15
N ALA A 5 50.56 18.21 -2.61
CA ALA A 5 49.41 17.95 -3.44
C ALA A 5 48.15 18.32 -2.66
N ALA A 6 47.37 19.26 -3.21
CA ALA A 6 46.04 19.57 -2.71
C ALA A 6 45.17 18.29 -2.72
N PRO A 7 44.35 18.05 -1.69
CA PRO A 7 43.45 16.90 -1.71
C PRO A 7 42.46 17.06 -2.86
N SER A 8 42.45 16.09 -3.78
CA SER A 8 41.42 15.99 -4.81
C SER A 8 40.08 15.81 -4.12
N TRP A 9 39.23 16.82 -4.22
CA TRP A 9 37.82 16.72 -3.89
C TRP A 9 37.19 15.78 -4.94
N GLU A 10 37.09 14.50 -4.66
CA GLU A 10 36.05 13.71 -5.32
C GLU A 10 34.72 14.30 -4.84
N ALA A 11 34.10 15.16 -5.67
CA ALA A 11 32.77 15.67 -5.40
C ALA A 11 31.83 14.46 -5.29
N ALA A 12 31.50 14.08 -4.05
CA ALA A 12 30.48 13.08 -3.81
C ALA A 12 29.22 13.47 -4.60
N GLU A 13 28.67 12.54 -5.38
CA GLU A 13 27.51 12.85 -6.21
C GLU A 13 26.42 13.51 -5.36
N PRO A 14 25.85 14.66 -5.80
CA PRO A 14 24.84 15.37 -5.03
C PRO A 14 23.65 14.51 -4.62
N LEU A 15 23.38 13.45 -5.39
CA LEU A 15 22.31 12.49 -5.17
C LEU A 15 22.87 11.06 -5.19
N GLU A 16 23.02 10.45 -4.02
CA GLU A 16 23.43 9.04 -3.91
C GLU A 16 22.23 8.14 -4.20
N LYS A 17 22.38 7.18 -5.11
CA LYS A 17 21.31 6.25 -5.53
C LYS A 17 21.65 4.82 -5.15
N LEU A 18 20.61 4.05 -4.82
CA LEU A 18 20.71 2.63 -4.50
C LEU A 18 19.55 1.88 -5.16
N VAL A 19 19.88 0.89 -5.97
CA VAL A 19 18.90 -0.07 -6.49
C VAL A 19 18.64 -1.14 -5.44
N VAL A 20 17.37 -1.41 -5.18
CA VAL A 20 16.91 -2.32 -4.14
C VAL A 20 15.94 -3.33 -4.74
N HIS A 21 16.18 -4.61 -4.45
CA HIS A 21 15.29 -5.70 -4.80
C HIS A 21 14.48 -6.09 -3.57
N LEU A 22 13.15 -6.12 -3.71
CA LEU A 22 12.18 -6.51 -2.70
C LEU A 22 11.56 -7.84 -3.11
N MET A 23 12.11 -8.94 -2.58
CA MET A 23 11.59 -10.29 -2.85
C MET A 23 10.39 -10.56 -1.97
N VAL A 24 9.24 -10.89 -2.56
CA VAL A 24 8.01 -11.21 -1.84
C VAL A 24 8.20 -12.54 -1.10
N VAL A 25 8.11 -12.54 0.24
CA VAL A 25 8.24 -13.75 1.08
C VAL A 25 6.94 -14.13 1.77
N SER A 26 5.96 -13.22 1.80
CA SER A 26 4.58 -13.46 2.20
C SER A 26 3.65 -12.56 1.39
N PRO A 27 2.34 -12.87 1.27
CA PRO A 27 1.49 -12.14 0.34
C PRO A 27 1.40 -10.66 0.67
N ILE A 28 1.61 -9.82 -0.33
CA ILE A 28 1.50 -8.35 -0.21
C ILE A 28 0.24 -7.92 -0.94
N HIS A 29 -0.59 -7.13 -0.26
CA HIS A 29 -1.72 -6.43 -0.87
C HIS A 29 -1.55 -4.92 -0.62
N ILE A 30 -1.60 -4.14 -1.70
CA ILE A 30 -1.74 -2.69 -1.67
C ILE A 30 -3.02 -2.39 -2.45
N GLY A 31 -4.02 -1.88 -1.73
CA GLY A 31 -5.33 -1.60 -2.29
C GLY A 31 -5.33 -0.37 -3.19
N THR A 32 -6.38 -0.24 -3.99
CA THR A 32 -6.64 0.92 -4.84
C THR A 32 -7.53 1.94 -4.12
N ARG A 33 -7.73 3.13 -4.72
CA ARG A 33 -8.62 4.15 -4.14
C ARG A 33 -10.09 3.72 -4.21
N GLU A 34 -10.42 2.92 -5.22
CA GLU A 34 -11.77 2.46 -5.56
C GLU A 34 -12.32 1.42 -4.55
N GLY A 35 -11.44 0.78 -3.78
CA GLY A 35 -11.84 -0.06 -2.66
C GLY A 35 -12.05 -1.53 -3.03
N ALA A 36 -13.29 -2.03 -2.98
CA ALA A 36 -13.63 -3.42 -3.26
C ALA A 36 -14.52 -3.51 -4.51
N LEU A 37 -14.29 -4.52 -5.34
CA LEU A 37 -15.12 -4.85 -6.49
C LEU A 37 -16.27 -5.76 -6.04
N LEU A 38 -17.48 -5.41 -6.47
CA LEU A 38 -18.74 -6.09 -6.19
C LEU A 38 -19.05 -7.17 -7.24
N PRO A 39 -20.04 -8.07 -7.01
CA PRO A 39 -20.37 -9.18 -7.93
C PRO A 39 -20.75 -8.76 -9.37
N MET A 40 -20.95 -7.46 -9.58
CA MET A 40 -21.24 -6.86 -10.88
C MET A 40 -20.01 -6.48 -11.70
N GLU A 41 -18.86 -6.38 -11.04
CA GLU A 41 -17.62 -5.87 -11.61
C GLU A 41 -16.63 -7.00 -11.92
N TYR A 42 -16.98 -8.24 -11.59
CA TYR A 42 -16.16 -9.42 -11.87
C TYR A 42 -16.99 -10.68 -12.19
N LEU A 43 -16.33 -11.64 -12.83
CA LEU A 43 -16.80 -13.01 -13.01
C LEU A 43 -15.88 -13.98 -12.28
N PHE A 44 -16.45 -15.05 -11.72
CA PHE A 44 -15.68 -16.14 -11.11
C PHE A 44 -16.03 -17.47 -11.78
N ASP A 45 -15.06 -18.08 -12.46
CA ASP A 45 -15.24 -19.31 -13.26
C ASP A 45 -14.95 -20.62 -12.47
N GLY A 46 -14.74 -20.50 -11.16
CA GLY A 46 -14.30 -21.60 -10.27
C GLY A 46 -12.79 -21.65 -10.02
N HIS A 47 -11.97 -21.02 -10.86
CA HIS A 47 -10.51 -21.06 -10.78
C HIS A 47 -9.86 -19.68 -10.82
N ARG A 48 -10.50 -18.72 -11.47
CA ARG A 48 -10.02 -17.38 -11.77
C ARG A 48 -11.13 -16.37 -11.53
N VAL A 49 -10.68 -15.18 -11.14
CA VAL A 49 -11.50 -13.98 -11.06
C VAL A 49 -11.15 -13.11 -12.27
N HIS A 50 -12.17 -12.79 -13.06
CA HIS A 50 -12.08 -11.99 -14.27
C HIS A 50 -12.66 -10.61 -13.97
N VAL A 51 -11.81 -9.58 -13.93
CA VAL A 51 -12.27 -8.20 -13.72
C VAL A 51 -12.79 -7.68 -15.04
N VAL A 52 -14.03 -7.19 -15.03
CA VAL A 52 -14.78 -6.84 -16.23
C VAL A 52 -14.23 -5.58 -16.88
N ASP A 53 -14.14 -5.60 -18.20
CA ASP A 53 -13.98 -4.41 -19.04
C ASP A 53 -15.36 -4.04 -19.59
N GLU A 54 -15.84 -2.85 -19.24
CA GLU A 54 -17.20 -2.39 -19.60
C GLU A 54 -17.41 -2.36 -21.12
N SER A 55 -16.39 -1.98 -21.89
CA SER A 55 -16.49 -1.92 -23.36
C SER A 55 -16.50 -3.31 -24.01
N LYS A 56 -15.78 -4.28 -23.42
CA LYS A 56 -15.87 -5.68 -23.87
C LYS A 56 -17.19 -6.32 -23.47
N LEU A 57 -17.65 -6.10 -22.23
CA LEU A 57 -18.96 -6.58 -21.78
C LEU A 57 -20.08 -6.01 -22.64
N GLY A 58 -20.08 -4.71 -22.92
CA GLY A 58 -21.09 -4.08 -23.77
C GLY A 58 -21.16 -4.70 -25.16
N ARG A 59 -20.01 -4.91 -25.82
CA ARG A 59 -19.95 -5.59 -27.13
C ARG A 59 -20.45 -7.03 -27.05
N PHE A 60 -20.06 -7.78 -26.02
CA PHE A 60 -20.53 -9.14 -25.79
C PHE A 60 -22.05 -9.19 -25.66
N LEU A 61 -22.63 -8.30 -24.84
CA LEU A 61 -24.08 -8.23 -24.62
C LEU A 61 -24.82 -7.85 -25.91
N MET A 62 -24.30 -6.92 -26.70
CA MET A 62 -24.88 -6.54 -27.99
C MET A 62 -24.88 -7.71 -28.99
N GLN A 63 -23.74 -8.40 -29.13
CA GLN A 63 -23.60 -9.54 -30.04
C GLN A 63 -24.54 -10.71 -29.69
N ARG A 64 -24.94 -10.81 -28.43
CA ARG A 64 -25.85 -11.85 -27.93
C ARG A 64 -27.29 -11.37 -27.75
N ASN A 65 -27.61 -10.14 -28.15
CA ASN A 65 -28.92 -9.53 -27.95
C ASN A 65 -29.39 -9.56 -26.48
N LEU A 66 -28.45 -9.35 -25.55
CA LEU A 66 -28.69 -9.37 -24.09
C LEU A 66 -28.73 -7.98 -23.45
N MET A 67 -28.51 -6.90 -24.23
CA MET A 67 -28.39 -5.54 -23.69
C MET A 67 -29.67 -5.09 -22.98
N ASP A 68 -30.83 -5.19 -23.64
CA ASP A 68 -32.11 -4.77 -23.04
C ASP A 68 -32.43 -5.56 -21.77
N ARG A 69 -32.10 -6.87 -21.78
CA ARG A 69 -32.28 -7.73 -20.61
C ARG A 69 -31.36 -7.32 -19.46
N PHE A 70 -30.09 -7.02 -19.76
CA PHE A 70 -29.12 -6.54 -18.79
C PHE A 70 -29.58 -5.22 -18.15
N VAL A 71 -30.05 -4.28 -18.96
CA VAL A 71 -30.59 -2.99 -18.49
C VAL A 71 -31.82 -3.20 -17.61
N PHE A 72 -32.79 -4.01 -18.05
CA PHE A 72 -33.98 -4.34 -17.26
C PHE A 72 -33.62 -4.94 -15.89
N GLU A 73 -32.72 -5.91 -15.86
CA GLU A 73 -32.32 -6.55 -14.60
C GLU A 73 -31.51 -5.64 -13.68
N SER A 74 -30.72 -4.72 -14.27
CA SER A 74 -30.03 -3.66 -13.55
C SER A 74 -31.01 -2.77 -12.78
N PHE A 75 -32.09 -2.34 -13.43
CA PHE A 75 -33.12 -1.49 -12.82
C PHE A 75 -34.02 -2.24 -11.83
N SER A 76 -34.33 -3.51 -12.09
CA SER A 76 -35.14 -4.34 -11.19
C SER A 76 -34.44 -4.71 -9.87
N GLY A 77 -33.13 -4.49 -9.77
CA GLY A 77 -32.31 -4.92 -8.64
C GLY A 77 -31.95 -6.41 -8.64
N ASN A 78 -32.52 -7.22 -9.54
CA ASN A 78 -32.19 -8.65 -9.64
C ASN A 78 -30.70 -8.85 -9.93
N LEU A 79 -30.13 -8.03 -10.81
CA LEU A 79 -28.75 -8.12 -11.22
C LEU A 79 -27.79 -7.93 -10.02
N ARG A 80 -28.08 -6.98 -9.12
CA ARG A 80 -27.30 -6.79 -7.88
C ARG A 80 -27.37 -7.99 -6.94
N ARG A 81 -28.49 -8.72 -6.95
CA ARG A 81 -28.71 -9.89 -6.11
C ARG A 81 -27.98 -11.13 -6.63
N VAL A 82 -28.04 -11.38 -7.94
CA VAL A 82 -27.44 -12.58 -8.55
C VAL A 82 -26.01 -12.37 -9.04
N GLY A 83 -25.58 -11.12 -9.19
CA GLY A 83 -24.28 -10.74 -9.75
C GLY A 83 -24.20 -10.96 -11.26
N LEU A 84 -23.10 -10.51 -11.85
CA LEU A 84 -22.88 -10.67 -13.29
C LEU A 84 -22.73 -12.14 -13.68
N SER A 85 -22.08 -12.95 -12.82
CA SER A 85 -21.95 -14.40 -13.05
C SER A 85 -23.31 -15.09 -13.08
N GLY A 86 -24.22 -14.75 -12.17
CA GLY A 86 -25.58 -15.30 -12.14
C GLY A 86 -26.41 -14.87 -13.37
N PHE A 87 -26.32 -13.60 -13.76
CA PHE A 87 -26.98 -13.10 -14.96
C PHE A 87 -26.54 -13.84 -16.23
N LEU A 88 -25.22 -13.99 -16.43
CA LEU A 88 -24.70 -14.66 -17.61
C LEU A 88 -25.04 -16.15 -17.63
N LYS A 89 -25.02 -16.83 -16.48
CA LYS A 89 -25.51 -18.23 -16.37
C LYS A 89 -26.95 -18.39 -16.82
N GLN A 90 -27.80 -17.44 -16.46
CA GLN A 90 -29.23 -17.51 -16.74
C GLN A 90 -29.55 -17.24 -18.21
N HIS A 91 -28.83 -16.30 -18.84
CA HIS A 91 -29.23 -15.74 -20.14
C HIS A 91 -28.26 -16.01 -21.29
N ALA A 92 -26.96 -16.22 -21.03
CA ALA A 92 -25.97 -16.50 -22.07
C ALA A 92 -25.93 -18.00 -22.43
N ARG A 93 -27.04 -18.51 -22.97
CA ARG A 93 -27.17 -19.91 -23.41
C ARG A 93 -26.17 -20.25 -24.52
N GLY A 94 -25.64 -21.47 -24.50
CA GLY A 94 -24.79 -22.00 -25.58
C GLY A 94 -23.31 -21.63 -25.52
N VAL A 95 -22.84 -20.97 -24.45
CA VAL A 95 -21.41 -20.73 -24.21
C VAL A 95 -21.00 -21.28 -22.87
N GLU A 96 -19.86 -21.96 -22.84
CA GLU A 96 -19.30 -22.40 -21.57
C GLU A 96 -18.89 -21.18 -20.74
N GLU A 97 -19.33 -21.15 -19.48
CA GLU A 97 -19.06 -20.04 -18.55
C GLU A 97 -17.57 -19.64 -18.48
N ARG A 98 -16.69 -20.64 -18.57
CA ARG A 98 -15.23 -20.49 -18.57
C ARG A 98 -14.70 -19.71 -19.77
N GLN A 99 -15.44 -19.66 -20.87
CA GLN A 99 -15.06 -18.92 -22.09
C GLN A 99 -15.49 -17.44 -22.02
N ILE A 100 -16.55 -17.13 -21.27
CA ILE A 100 -17.09 -15.76 -21.18
C ILE A 100 -16.13 -14.84 -20.42
N GLY A 101 -15.58 -15.33 -19.30
CA GLY A 101 -14.67 -14.56 -18.45
C GLY A 101 -13.53 -13.89 -19.23
N PRO A 102 -12.70 -14.65 -19.97
CA PRO A 102 -11.61 -14.10 -20.79
C PRO A 102 -12.06 -13.11 -21.88
N GLU A 103 -13.24 -13.30 -22.45
CA GLU A 103 -13.76 -12.45 -23.54
C GLU A 103 -14.12 -11.04 -23.05
N VAL A 104 -14.69 -10.94 -21.84
CA VAL A 104 -15.17 -9.67 -21.27
C VAL A 104 -14.22 -9.04 -20.25
N ALA A 105 -13.08 -9.69 -19.94
CA ALA A 105 -12.17 -9.23 -18.91
C ALA A 105 -11.21 -8.12 -19.36
N ALA A 106 -10.96 -7.15 -18.49
CA ALA A 106 -9.79 -6.27 -18.54
C ALA A 106 -8.52 -7.07 -18.20
N TYR A 107 -8.60 -7.89 -17.14
CA TYR A 107 -7.55 -8.81 -16.73
C TYR A 107 -8.14 -9.97 -15.91
N SER A 108 -7.36 -11.03 -15.71
CA SER A 108 -7.81 -12.20 -14.95
C SER A 108 -6.73 -12.66 -13.97
N VAL A 109 -7.15 -13.05 -12.77
CA VAL A 109 -6.27 -13.41 -11.66
C VAL A 109 -6.67 -14.78 -11.13
N PRO A 110 -5.73 -15.72 -10.91
CA PRO A 110 -6.07 -17.00 -10.30
C PRO A 110 -6.54 -16.84 -8.85
N GLY A 111 -7.33 -17.80 -8.37
CA GLY A 111 -7.89 -17.79 -7.02
C GLY A 111 -9.35 -17.33 -7.00
N GLY A 112 -9.78 -16.79 -5.87
CA GLY A 112 -11.20 -16.57 -5.58
C GLY A 112 -11.85 -17.79 -4.91
N GLY A 113 -13.13 -17.66 -4.61
CA GLY A 113 -13.93 -18.71 -3.97
C GLY A 113 -15.43 -18.46 -4.18
N PRO A 114 -16.26 -19.50 -4.04
CA PRO A 114 -17.70 -19.41 -4.30
C PRO A 114 -18.45 -18.53 -3.28
N ASP A 115 -17.90 -18.33 -2.09
CA ASP A 115 -18.42 -17.47 -1.03
C ASP A 115 -17.90 -16.02 -1.09
N MET A 116 -17.13 -15.70 -2.14
CA MET A 116 -16.62 -14.36 -2.38
C MET A 116 -17.75 -13.46 -2.87
N ALA A 117 -18.20 -12.54 -2.01
CA ALA A 117 -19.16 -11.50 -2.39
C ALA A 117 -18.47 -10.28 -3.00
N GLU A 118 -17.33 -9.89 -2.45
CA GLU A 118 -16.53 -8.77 -2.92
C GLU A 118 -15.05 -9.11 -2.76
N PHE A 119 -14.18 -8.45 -3.51
CA PHE A 119 -12.74 -8.54 -3.27
C PHE A 119 -12.03 -7.22 -3.57
N ARG A 120 -10.90 -7.00 -2.91
CA ARG A 120 -10.09 -5.79 -3.09
C ARG A 120 -9.01 -6.02 -4.15
N PRO A 121 -9.03 -5.33 -5.31
CA PRO A 121 -8.02 -5.49 -6.34
C PRO A 121 -6.67 -4.91 -5.90
N PHE A 122 -5.59 -5.40 -6.52
CA PHE A 122 -4.26 -4.88 -6.27
C PHE A 122 -3.99 -3.65 -7.14
N THR A 123 -3.24 -2.68 -6.61
CA THR A 123 -2.89 -1.44 -7.32
C THR A 123 -2.08 -1.67 -8.59
N ARG A 124 -2.45 -0.94 -9.65
CA ARG A 124 -1.87 -1.01 -10.99
C ARG A 124 -1.59 0.39 -11.50
N ASP A 125 -0.58 0.52 -12.34
CA ASP A 125 -0.28 1.78 -13.02
C ASP A 125 -1.28 2.06 -14.16
N GLY A 126 -1.12 3.19 -14.85
CA GLY A 126 -1.98 3.56 -15.99
C GLY A 126 -1.93 2.59 -17.18
N PHE A 127 -1.00 1.63 -17.19
CA PHE A 127 -0.88 0.57 -18.19
C PHE A 127 -1.41 -0.78 -17.68
N GLY A 128 -2.04 -0.81 -16.50
CA GLY A 128 -2.55 -2.04 -15.89
C GLY A 128 -1.48 -2.94 -15.25
N ARG A 129 -0.24 -2.45 -15.09
CA ARG A 129 0.86 -3.24 -14.52
C ARG A 129 0.85 -3.11 -13.01
N VAL A 130 0.97 -4.26 -12.34
CA VAL A 130 1.12 -4.35 -10.88
C VAL A 130 2.43 -3.70 -10.44
N TYR A 131 2.37 -2.82 -9.44
CA TYR A 131 3.54 -2.13 -8.90
C TYR A 131 3.40 -1.87 -7.39
N LEU A 132 4.50 -1.61 -6.68
CA LEU A 132 4.45 -1.09 -5.32
C LEU A 132 4.65 0.43 -5.36
N PRO A 133 3.67 1.24 -4.91
CA PRO A 133 3.80 2.69 -4.94
C PRO A 133 4.99 3.19 -4.09
N ALA A 134 5.72 4.16 -4.64
CA ALA A 134 6.81 4.87 -3.97
C ALA A 134 6.37 5.45 -2.63
N THR A 135 5.14 5.97 -2.57
CA THR A 135 4.52 6.54 -1.36
C THR A 135 4.34 5.48 -0.28
N SER A 136 3.98 4.25 -0.64
CA SER A 136 3.84 3.14 0.29
C SER A 136 5.20 2.70 0.85
N ILE A 137 6.22 2.60 -0.02
CA ILE A 137 7.59 2.26 0.39
C ILE A 137 8.16 3.37 1.27
N LYS A 138 8.06 4.63 0.84
CA LYS A 138 8.51 5.80 1.60
C LYS A 138 7.76 5.93 2.93
N GLY A 139 6.49 5.53 3.01
CA GLY A 139 5.73 5.45 4.25
C GLY A 139 6.35 4.50 5.27
N VAL A 140 6.76 3.30 4.85
CA VAL A 140 7.48 2.36 5.73
C VAL A 140 8.80 2.95 6.20
N LEU A 141 9.58 3.56 5.30
CA LEU A 141 10.85 4.20 5.66
C LEU A 141 10.66 5.40 6.59
N ARG A 142 9.60 6.19 6.41
CA ARG A 142 9.22 7.30 7.30
C ARG A 142 8.93 6.79 8.70
N THR A 143 8.13 5.74 8.84
CA THR A 143 7.82 5.14 10.14
C THR A 143 9.07 4.58 10.79
N ALA A 144 9.95 3.93 10.04
CA ALA A 144 11.22 3.43 10.56
C ALA A 144 12.15 4.56 11.03
N PHE A 145 12.18 5.67 10.31
CA PHE A 145 12.93 6.86 10.70
C PHE A 145 12.41 7.42 12.03
N LEU A 146 11.10 7.62 12.13
CA LEU A 146 10.45 8.09 13.35
C LEU A 146 10.69 7.14 14.52
N TYR A 147 10.50 5.84 14.31
CA TYR A 147 10.73 4.81 15.31
C TYR A 147 12.17 4.84 15.84
N ALA A 148 13.16 4.93 14.95
CA ALA A 148 14.57 4.96 15.34
C ALA A 148 14.93 6.21 16.15
N SER A 149 14.46 7.40 15.73
CA SER A 149 14.68 8.65 16.45
C SER A 149 14.13 8.61 17.89
N LEU A 150 12.95 8.02 18.08
CA LEU A 150 12.34 7.89 19.39
C LEU A 150 13.04 6.80 20.22
N LYS A 151 13.34 5.65 19.62
CA LYS A 151 14.04 4.56 20.31
C LYS A 151 15.41 4.98 20.86
N SER A 152 16.16 5.84 20.15
CA SER A 152 17.43 6.37 20.69
C SER A 152 17.25 7.23 21.93
N GLN A 153 16.15 7.97 22.06
CA GLN A 153 15.84 8.74 23.27
C GLN A 153 15.52 7.82 24.45
N ALA A 154 14.86 6.68 24.18
CA ALA A 154 14.51 5.68 25.19
C ALA A 154 15.73 4.95 25.78
N ALA A 155 16.78 4.72 24.98
CA ALA A 155 18.00 4.03 25.44
C ALA A 155 18.71 4.80 26.58
N HIS A 156 18.51 6.11 26.67
CA HIS A 156 19.01 6.94 27.77
C HIS A 156 18.18 6.83 29.06
N ALA A 157 17.01 6.17 29.05
CA ALA A 157 16.06 6.12 30.16
C ALA A 157 16.23 4.93 31.14
N GLN A 158 17.35 4.20 31.09
CA GLN A 158 17.74 3.13 32.04
C GLN A 158 16.59 2.19 32.49
N GLY A 159 15.85 1.61 31.53
CA GLY A 159 14.85 0.58 31.81
C GLY A 159 13.49 1.08 32.32
N LYS A 160 13.26 2.39 32.39
CA LYS A 160 11.93 2.97 32.63
C LYS A 160 11.13 3.10 31.33
N ASN A 161 9.82 3.32 31.44
CA ASN A 161 8.94 3.68 30.32
C ASN A 161 9.55 4.81 29.47
N HIS A 162 9.23 4.85 28.18
CA HIS A 162 9.75 5.87 27.28
C HIS A 162 9.46 7.29 27.83
N PRO A 163 10.39 8.27 27.76
CA PRO A 163 10.17 9.61 28.34
C PRO A 163 8.89 10.31 27.87
N LEU A 164 8.57 10.16 26.58
CA LEU A 164 7.34 10.68 25.96
C LEU A 164 6.05 9.93 26.34
N GLU A 165 6.11 8.83 27.08
CA GLU A 165 4.93 8.03 27.41
C GLU A 165 3.86 8.85 28.16
N THR A 166 4.27 9.71 29.09
CA THR A 166 3.35 10.60 29.82
C THR A 166 2.65 11.59 28.90
N GLN A 167 3.38 12.16 27.93
CA GLN A 167 2.82 13.07 26.94
C GLN A 167 1.80 12.36 26.04
N VAL A 168 2.13 11.16 25.55
CA VAL A 168 1.22 10.36 24.73
C VAL A 168 -0.02 9.95 25.52
N LYS A 169 0.12 9.58 26.81
CA LYS A 169 -1.03 9.35 27.71
C LYS A 169 -1.93 10.58 27.79
N GLY A 170 -1.36 11.77 27.96
CA GLY A 170 -2.10 13.03 27.95
C GLY A 170 -2.89 13.26 26.66
N TRP A 171 -2.29 12.98 25.50
CA TRP A 171 -2.97 13.06 24.21
C TRP A 171 -4.16 12.10 24.12
N ILE A 172 -3.97 10.85 24.56
CA ILE A 172 -5.04 9.84 24.54
C ILE A 172 -6.16 10.20 25.51
N GLN A 173 -5.85 10.73 26.69
CA GLN A 173 -6.87 11.19 27.64
C GLN A 173 -7.69 12.35 27.08
N LYS A 174 -7.03 13.34 26.45
CA LYS A 174 -7.73 14.43 25.76
C LYS A 174 -8.65 13.88 24.66
N LEU A 175 -8.16 12.92 23.87
CA LEU A 175 -8.93 12.31 22.79
C LEU A 175 -10.13 11.48 23.29
N ARG A 176 -10.07 10.90 24.49
CA ARG A 176 -11.22 10.17 25.07
C ARG A 176 -12.43 11.07 25.30
N GLY A 177 -12.20 12.31 25.71
CA GLY A 177 -13.24 13.32 25.95
C GLY A 177 -13.65 14.11 24.70
N GLU A 178 -12.98 13.89 23.56
CA GLU A 178 -13.24 14.62 22.34
C GLU A 178 -14.58 14.17 21.71
N ARG A 179 -15.41 15.13 21.24
CA ARG A 179 -16.67 14.80 20.59
C ARG A 179 -16.42 14.27 19.17
N SER A 180 -15.51 14.91 18.44
CA SER A 180 -15.14 14.56 17.07
C SER A 180 -13.88 13.68 17.01
N ARG A 181 -13.93 12.50 17.66
CA ARG A 181 -12.75 11.62 17.82
C ARG A 181 -12.11 11.23 16.50
N GLU A 182 -12.87 10.89 15.46
CA GLU A 182 -12.31 10.49 14.16
C GLU A 182 -11.52 11.63 13.48
N ARG A 183 -11.99 12.87 13.60
CA ARG A 183 -11.26 14.05 13.10
C ARG A 183 -9.98 14.29 13.90
N ALA A 184 -10.08 14.27 15.23
CA ALA A 184 -8.94 14.53 16.11
C ALA A 184 -7.84 13.45 16.01
N LYS A 185 -8.21 12.18 15.77
CA LYS A 185 -7.26 11.09 15.54
C LYS A 185 -6.30 11.36 14.39
N LYS A 186 -6.74 12.04 13.32
CA LYS A 186 -5.89 12.38 12.15
C LYS A 186 -4.65 13.21 12.56
N PHE A 187 -4.78 14.01 13.61
CA PHE A 187 -3.73 14.92 14.09
C PHE A 187 -3.01 14.44 15.34
N LEU A 188 -3.39 13.29 15.90
CA LEU A 188 -2.89 12.81 17.20
C LEU A 188 -1.37 12.68 17.25
N SER A 189 -0.74 12.32 16.13
CA SER A 189 0.73 12.19 16.03
C SER A 189 1.39 13.37 15.30
N ALA A 190 0.64 14.42 14.97
CA ALA A 190 1.15 15.53 14.16
C ALA A 190 2.31 16.25 14.86
N ASP A 191 2.20 16.50 16.16
CA ASP A 191 3.25 17.17 16.93
C ASP A 191 4.53 16.34 16.98
N LEU A 192 4.42 15.02 17.21
CA LEU A 192 5.53 14.08 17.20
C LEU A 192 6.25 14.06 15.84
N GLN A 193 5.47 14.01 14.74
CA GLN A 193 6.02 14.06 13.39
C GLN A 193 6.65 15.41 13.09
N ARG A 194 6.04 16.51 13.53
CA ARG A 194 6.54 17.87 13.32
C ARG A 194 7.88 18.05 14.00
N GLU A 195 7.98 17.65 15.27
CA GLU A 195 9.19 17.75 16.07
C GLU A 195 10.34 16.94 15.46
N VAL A 196 10.10 15.68 15.11
CA VAL A 196 11.17 14.78 14.67
C VAL A 196 11.54 14.99 13.19
N LEU A 197 10.55 15.16 12.32
CA LEU A 197 10.77 15.13 10.87
C LEU A 197 10.62 16.50 10.20
N GLN A 198 9.74 17.38 10.69
CA GLN A 198 9.30 18.59 9.96
C GLN A 198 9.75 19.90 10.60
N SER A 199 10.75 19.86 11.47
CA SER A 199 11.28 21.02 12.18
C SER A 199 12.64 21.47 11.64
N TRP A 200 13.06 21.00 10.46
CA TRP A 200 14.37 21.30 9.89
C TRP A 200 14.35 22.62 9.11
N ASN A 201 14.99 23.65 9.61
CA ASN A 201 14.96 24.97 8.98
C ASN A 201 15.80 25.03 7.69
N LEU A 202 15.37 25.85 6.74
CA LEU A 202 16.13 26.24 5.56
C LEU A 202 16.13 27.76 5.42
N LYS A 203 17.27 28.34 5.07
CA LYS A 203 17.43 29.78 4.89
C LYS A 203 16.42 30.32 3.87
N GLY A 204 15.68 31.35 4.25
CA GLY A 204 14.72 32.03 3.37
C GLY A 204 13.49 31.21 2.97
N LYS A 205 13.21 30.08 3.63
CA LYS A 205 12.05 29.22 3.34
C LYS A 205 11.20 29.01 4.60
N PRO A 206 10.23 29.91 4.89
CA PRO A 206 9.44 29.85 6.11
C PRO A 206 8.34 28.77 6.10
N HIS A 207 7.91 28.30 4.91
CA HIS A 207 6.83 27.32 4.78
C HIS A 207 7.19 25.94 5.33
N ASP A 208 6.25 25.32 6.06
CA ASP A 208 6.44 24.05 6.76
C ASP A 208 6.73 22.86 5.85
N GLN A 209 6.20 22.84 4.62
CA GLN A 209 6.52 21.79 3.65
C GLN A 209 8.01 21.75 3.30
N ASN A 210 8.72 22.87 3.42
CA ASN A 210 10.15 22.90 3.15
C ASN A 210 10.99 22.35 4.30
N LYS A 211 10.40 22.12 5.47
CA LYS A 211 11.10 21.76 6.71
C LYS A 211 11.15 20.25 7.00
N ASP A 212 10.65 19.42 6.07
CA ASP A 212 10.67 17.96 6.21
C ASP A 212 12.02 17.38 5.76
N ILE A 213 12.75 16.74 6.68
CA ILE A 213 14.05 16.11 6.40
C ILE A 213 13.96 14.94 5.40
N LEU A 214 12.79 14.30 5.30
CA LEU A 214 12.55 13.23 4.33
C LEU A 214 12.40 13.76 2.90
N ARG A 215 12.56 15.07 2.66
CA ARG A 215 12.81 15.62 1.32
C ARG A 215 14.15 15.18 0.75
N CYS A 216 15.14 14.90 1.61
CA CYS A 216 16.40 14.30 1.19
C CYS A 216 16.21 12.88 0.64
N LEU A 217 15.18 12.16 1.10
CA LEU A 217 14.89 10.80 0.68
C LEU A 217 13.92 10.77 -0.52
N LYS A 218 14.37 10.28 -1.67
CA LYS A 218 13.51 10.02 -2.84
C LYS A 218 13.39 8.52 -3.05
N VAL A 219 12.20 8.08 -3.43
CA VAL A 219 11.86 6.67 -3.66
C VAL A 219 11.09 6.62 -4.96
N ARG A 220 11.45 5.70 -5.86
CA ARG A 220 10.69 5.43 -7.08
C ARG A 220 9.67 4.33 -6.86
N ASP A 221 8.64 4.32 -7.70
CA ASP A 221 7.71 3.19 -7.78
C ASP A 221 8.49 1.90 -8.05
N ALA A 222 8.11 0.83 -7.38
CA ALA A 222 8.78 -0.46 -7.56
C ALA A 222 8.01 -1.32 -8.57
N TYR A 223 8.71 -1.78 -9.60
CA TYR A 223 8.13 -2.62 -10.64
C TYR A 223 8.66 -4.06 -10.58
N PRO A 224 7.89 -5.05 -11.04
CA PRO A 224 8.33 -6.43 -11.13
C PRO A 224 9.66 -6.57 -11.87
N LEU A 225 10.63 -7.24 -11.27
CA LEU A 225 11.88 -7.63 -11.92
C LEU A 225 11.53 -8.48 -13.15
N ASN A 226 12.04 -8.08 -14.32
CA ASN A 226 11.74 -8.72 -15.60
C ASN A 226 10.24 -8.77 -15.93
N GLY A 227 9.42 -7.86 -15.39
CA GLY A 227 7.99 -7.79 -15.64
C GLY A 227 7.18 -8.93 -15.03
N LYS A 228 7.75 -9.74 -14.11
CA LYS A 228 7.11 -10.97 -13.61
C LYS A 228 6.89 -10.94 -12.10
N VAL A 229 5.63 -11.11 -11.70
CA VAL A 229 5.16 -11.41 -10.35
C VAL A 229 3.98 -12.37 -10.43
N GLN A 230 3.72 -13.08 -9.33
CA GLN A 230 2.56 -13.95 -9.20
C GLN A 230 1.51 -13.25 -8.35
N THR A 231 0.34 -12.97 -8.92
CA THR A 231 -0.82 -12.47 -8.18
C THR A 231 -1.86 -13.56 -7.99
N ARG A 232 -2.62 -13.47 -6.90
CA ARG A 232 -3.72 -14.39 -6.59
C ARG A 232 -4.80 -13.66 -5.78
N VAL A 233 -6.07 -13.96 -6.04
CA VAL A 233 -7.18 -13.58 -5.16
C VAL A 233 -7.26 -14.59 -4.01
N ILE A 234 -7.06 -14.12 -2.79
CA ILE A 234 -6.90 -14.96 -1.59
C ILE A 234 -7.86 -14.54 -0.46
N PRO A 235 -8.37 -15.50 0.33
CA PRO A 235 -9.15 -15.21 1.52
C PRO A 235 -8.22 -14.84 2.69
N ILE A 236 -8.45 -13.67 3.27
CA ILE A 236 -7.76 -13.20 4.47
C ILE A 236 -8.62 -13.50 5.69
N ARG A 237 -8.08 -14.31 6.60
CA ARG A 237 -8.67 -14.60 7.91
C ARG A 237 -7.97 -13.78 9.00
N PHE A 238 -8.64 -13.68 10.15
CA PHE A 238 -8.16 -12.89 11.29
C PHE A 238 -7.88 -13.80 12.47
N LEU A 239 -6.60 -14.09 12.69
CA LEU A 239 -6.14 -14.83 13.86
C LEU A 239 -6.05 -13.88 15.06
N SER A 240 -6.89 -14.11 16.07
CA SER A 240 -6.95 -13.29 17.28
C SER A 240 -6.39 -14.02 18.50
N LYS A 241 -5.94 -13.26 19.49
CA LYS A 241 -5.48 -13.80 20.77
C LYS A 241 -6.27 -13.21 21.94
N ARG A 242 -6.59 -14.06 22.92
CA ARG A 242 -7.19 -13.68 24.20
C ARG A 242 -6.12 -13.35 25.26
N GLY A 243 -6.51 -12.71 26.36
CA GLY A 243 -5.61 -12.39 27.49
C GLY A 243 -4.94 -13.61 28.13
N ASP A 244 -5.59 -14.78 28.12
CA ASP A 244 -5.06 -16.07 28.60
C ASP A 244 -4.03 -16.73 27.64
N GLY A 245 -3.80 -16.08 26.48
CA GLY A 245 -2.91 -16.53 25.43
C GLY A 245 -3.55 -17.45 24.38
N THR A 246 -4.84 -17.75 24.46
CA THR A 246 -5.53 -18.66 23.53
C THR A 246 -5.82 -18.00 22.18
N HIS A 247 -5.46 -18.68 21.08
CA HIS A 247 -5.69 -18.21 19.70
C HIS A 247 -6.99 -18.74 19.10
N TYR A 248 -7.69 -17.90 18.36
CA TYR A 248 -8.96 -18.23 17.72
C TYR A 248 -9.21 -17.42 16.44
N TRP A 249 -10.10 -17.92 15.58
CA TRP A 249 -10.55 -17.21 14.39
C TRP A 249 -11.62 -16.18 14.72
N SER A 250 -11.41 -14.91 14.32
CA SER A 250 -12.48 -13.91 14.44
C SER A 250 -13.69 -14.35 13.61
N GLN A 251 -14.88 -14.22 14.19
CA GLN A 251 -16.14 -14.61 13.55
C GLN A 251 -16.82 -13.40 12.91
N LYS A 252 -17.69 -13.64 11.93
CA LYS A 252 -18.55 -12.60 11.35
C LYS A 252 -19.45 -11.99 12.44
N PRO A 253 -19.73 -10.67 12.42
CA PRO A 253 -20.64 -10.05 13.38
C PRO A 253 -22.08 -10.55 13.28
N LYS A 254 -22.50 -10.99 12.09
CA LYS A 254 -23.81 -11.56 11.80
C LYS A 254 -23.62 -12.85 10.97
N GLY A 255 -24.34 -13.91 11.34
CA GLY A 255 -24.23 -15.23 10.72
C GLY A 255 -23.12 -16.11 11.31
N GLY A 256 -23.11 -17.39 10.94
CA GLY A 256 -22.07 -18.34 11.34
C GLY A 256 -20.81 -18.23 10.46
N GLY A 257 -19.65 -18.50 11.07
CA GLY A 257 -18.39 -18.69 10.38
C GLY A 257 -17.38 -17.54 10.50
N ASP A 258 -16.17 -17.84 10.02
CA ASP A 258 -15.01 -16.95 10.12
C ASP A 258 -15.22 -15.64 9.37
N LEU A 259 -14.71 -14.55 9.95
CA LEU A 259 -14.55 -13.28 9.26
C LEU A 259 -13.49 -13.42 8.17
N VAL A 260 -13.90 -13.24 6.92
CA VAL A 260 -13.04 -13.33 5.74
C VAL A 260 -13.12 -12.03 4.95
N ILE A 261 -11.97 -11.54 4.49
CA ILE A 261 -11.87 -10.47 3.47
C ILE A 261 -11.11 -11.04 2.28
N TRP A 262 -11.64 -10.88 1.09
CA TRP A 262 -10.95 -11.29 -0.14
C TRP A 262 -10.11 -10.14 -0.69
N VAL A 263 -8.86 -10.44 -1.04
CA VAL A 263 -7.95 -9.48 -1.64
C VAL A 263 -7.18 -10.12 -2.78
N GLU A 264 -6.91 -9.36 -3.83
CA GLU A 264 -5.83 -9.70 -4.75
C GLU A 264 -4.49 -9.35 -4.08
N ALA A 265 -3.59 -10.33 -3.97
CA ALA A 265 -2.26 -10.14 -3.41
C ALA A 265 -1.19 -10.65 -4.37
N VAL A 266 -0.02 -10.01 -4.33
CA VAL A 266 1.20 -10.58 -4.90
C VAL A 266 1.72 -11.64 -3.94
N VAL A 267 1.76 -12.90 -4.39
CA VAL A 267 2.14 -14.07 -3.58
C VAL A 267 3.57 -14.56 -3.88
N GLY A 268 4.21 -14.02 -4.92
CA GLY A 268 5.58 -14.36 -5.28
C GLY A 268 6.15 -13.43 -6.35
N GLY A 269 7.48 -13.38 -6.44
CA GLY A 269 8.22 -12.52 -7.35
C GLY A 269 9.09 -11.49 -6.62
N THR A 270 9.77 -10.66 -7.39
CA THR A 270 10.67 -9.62 -6.87
C THR A 270 10.31 -8.29 -7.50
N PHE A 271 10.24 -7.23 -6.71
CA PHE A 271 10.13 -5.85 -7.21
C PHE A 271 11.50 -5.17 -7.18
N VAL A 272 11.75 -4.27 -8.12
CA VAL A 272 12.95 -3.42 -8.18
C VAL A 272 12.53 -1.98 -7.99
N THR A 273 13.23 -1.26 -7.12
CA THR A 273 13.07 0.19 -6.94
C THR A 273 14.42 0.87 -6.79
N GLU A 274 14.44 2.18 -7.02
CA GLU A 274 15.56 3.06 -6.73
C GLU A 274 15.21 3.92 -5.52
N ILE A 275 16.11 3.93 -4.53
CA ILE A 275 16.06 4.82 -3.38
C ILE A 275 17.27 5.74 -3.47
N SER A 276 17.07 7.03 -3.30
CA SER A 276 18.15 8.00 -3.35
C SER A 276 18.14 8.98 -2.19
N TRP A 277 19.33 9.47 -1.82
CA TRP A 277 19.55 10.48 -0.80
C TRP A 277 20.21 11.74 -1.38
N ASP A 278 19.58 12.88 -1.17
CA ASP A 278 20.04 14.20 -1.62
C ASP A 278 21.00 14.80 -0.58
N HIS A 279 22.30 14.64 -0.82
CA HIS A 279 23.37 15.09 0.07
C HIS A 279 23.45 16.61 0.11
N GLN A 280 23.27 17.27 -1.03
CA GLN A 280 23.33 18.72 -1.12
C GLN A 280 22.19 19.38 -0.31
N LEU A 281 20.95 18.88 -0.44
CA LEU A 281 19.85 19.37 0.37
C LEU A 281 20.07 19.07 1.86
N PHE A 282 20.65 17.92 2.19
CA PHE A 282 20.96 17.57 3.57
C PHE A 282 22.00 18.53 4.19
N GLU A 283 23.05 18.89 3.45
CA GLU A 283 24.06 19.86 3.90
C GLU A 283 23.43 21.24 4.17
N MET A 284 22.49 21.68 3.32
CA MET A 284 21.74 22.92 3.55
C MET A 284 20.92 22.86 4.84
N PHE A 285 20.23 21.73 5.10
CA PHE A 285 19.53 21.53 6.36
C PHE A 285 20.50 21.50 7.55
N GLN A 286 21.63 20.81 7.45
CA GLN A 286 22.58 20.68 8.55
C GLN A 286 23.21 22.02 8.93
N LYS A 287 23.51 22.87 7.94
CA LYS A 287 24.05 24.22 8.16
C LYS A 287 23.14 25.10 9.01
N GLU A 288 21.82 25.04 8.76
CA GLU A 288 20.82 25.83 9.48
C GLU A 288 20.35 25.14 10.79
N ASN A 289 20.72 23.88 11.01
CA ASN A 289 20.29 23.09 12.17
C ASN A 289 21.48 22.34 12.82
N PRO A 290 22.57 23.02 13.24
CA PRO A 290 23.83 22.37 13.64
C PRO A 290 23.71 21.46 14.87
N LYS A 291 22.68 21.65 15.70
CA LYS A 291 22.42 20.84 16.90
C LYS A 291 21.58 19.59 16.63
N LYS A 292 21.00 19.45 15.44
CA LYS A 292 20.14 18.30 15.11
C LYS A 292 20.95 17.15 14.56
N THR A 293 20.61 15.96 15.01
CA THR A 293 21.24 14.71 14.57
C THR A 293 20.19 13.78 13.97
N LEU A 294 20.60 12.95 13.03
CA LEU A 294 19.77 11.86 12.51
C LEU A 294 20.07 10.57 13.28
N PRO A 295 19.11 9.64 13.40
CA PRO A 295 19.31 8.36 14.08
C PRO A 295 20.14 7.36 13.25
N LEU A 296 21.17 7.82 12.55
CA LEU A 296 21.99 7.05 11.61
C LEU A 296 23.38 6.82 12.19
N SER A 297 23.99 5.67 11.89
CA SER A 297 25.31 5.29 12.43
C SER A 297 26.50 5.87 11.64
N GLY A 298 26.26 6.90 10.80
CA GLY A 298 27.26 7.51 9.92
C GLY A 298 26.65 8.50 8.93
N LYS A 299 27.36 8.78 7.83
CA LYS A 299 26.86 9.68 6.76
C LYS A 299 25.49 9.18 6.25
N PRO A 300 24.49 10.07 6.15
CA PRO A 300 23.18 9.68 5.66
C PRO A 300 23.26 9.10 4.25
N SER A 301 22.59 7.98 4.01
CA SER A 301 22.59 7.29 2.71
C SER A 301 21.34 6.43 2.59
N PRO A 302 20.94 6.02 1.36
CA PRO A 302 19.85 5.07 1.18
C PRO A 302 20.05 3.78 1.98
N LYS A 303 21.28 3.28 2.05
CA LYS A 303 21.63 2.08 2.81
C LYS A 303 21.39 2.27 4.32
N GLN A 304 21.77 3.41 4.89
CA GLN A 304 21.53 3.71 6.30
C GLN A 304 20.03 3.82 6.62
N VAL A 305 19.23 4.41 5.72
CA VAL A 305 17.77 4.46 5.87
C VAL A 305 17.15 3.06 5.84
N LEU A 306 17.60 2.18 4.94
CA LEU A 306 17.16 0.78 4.91
C LEU A 306 17.54 0.02 6.19
N LEU A 307 18.69 0.33 6.80
CA LEU A 307 19.08 -0.25 8.08
C LEU A 307 18.13 0.14 9.22
N LEU A 308 17.54 1.35 9.20
CA LEU A 308 16.50 1.72 10.17
C LEU A 308 15.26 0.85 10.02
N ALA A 309 14.79 0.67 8.77
CA ALA A 309 13.65 -0.20 8.48
C ALA A 309 13.93 -1.64 8.90
N ARG A 310 15.14 -2.14 8.65
CA ARG A 310 15.59 -3.46 9.10
C ARG A 310 15.52 -3.59 10.62
N ARG A 311 16.08 -2.64 11.37
CA ARG A 311 16.09 -2.66 12.85
C ARG A 311 14.66 -2.64 13.42
N MET A 312 13.81 -1.72 12.93
CA MET A 312 12.40 -1.67 13.35
C MET A 312 11.68 -3.00 13.05
N ASN A 313 11.87 -3.58 11.86
CA ASN A 313 11.22 -4.83 11.50
C ASN A 313 11.74 -6.04 12.27
N GLN A 314 12.98 -6.01 12.78
CA GLN A 314 13.49 -7.02 13.71
C GLN A 314 12.76 -6.97 15.06
N ASP A 315 12.49 -5.77 15.59
CA ASP A 315 11.69 -5.60 16.81
C ASP A 315 10.25 -6.07 16.59
N VAL A 316 9.65 -5.71 15.45
CA VAL A 316 8.32 -6.19 15.04
C VAL A 316 8.31 -7.72 14.97
N LEU A 317 9.29 -8.34 14.29
CA LEU A 317 9.36 -9.79 14.16
C LEU A 317 9.52 -10.48 15.52
N GLY A 318 10.33 -9.92 16.42
CA GLY A 318 10.46 -10.40 17.79
C GLY A 318 9.13 -10.37 18.53
N HIS A 319 8.42 -9.24 18.46
CA HIS A 319 7.09 -9.10 19.05
C HIS A 319 6.08 -10.08 18.43
N GLU A 320 6.05 -10.24 17.11
CA GLU A 320 5.13 -11.17 16.43
C GLU A 320 5.40 -12.63 16.80
N THR A 321 6.67 -13.00 16.96
CA THR A 321 7.05 -14.34 17.41
C THR A 321 6.61 -14.61 18.86
N ALA A 322 6.77 -13.61 19.74
CA ALA A 322 6.32 -13.70 21.15
C ALA A 322 4.79 -13.61 21.31
N PHE A 323 4.10 -12.96 20.36
CA PHE A 323 2.65 -12.89 20.36
C PHE A 323 2.01 -14.28 20.22
N LEU A 324 2.59 -15.14 19.39
CA LEU A 324 2.05 -16.46 19.04
C LEU A 324 2.38 -17.51 20.11
N THR A 325 1.38 -18.32 20.46
CA THR A 325 1.46 -19.39 21.47
C THR A 325 0.93 -20.69 20.88
N ASP A 326 1.16 -21.80 21.57
CA ASP A 326 0.64 -23.11 21.16
C ASP A 326 -0.81 -23.37 21.62
N LYS A 327 -1.47 -22.40 22.27
CA LYS A 327 -2.84 -22.52 22.75
C LYS A 327 -3.86 -22.12 21.67
N GLY A 328 -4.87 -22.96 21.46
CA GLY A 328 -5.97 -22.69 20.54
C GLY A 328 -5.73 -23.28 19.15
N VAL A 329 -6.04 -22.52 18.09
CA VAL A 329 -5.93 -23.00 16.70
C VAL A 329 -4.48 -23.28 16.28
N SER A 330 -4.28 -24.35 15.51
CA SER A 330 -2.95 -24.87 15.14
C SER A 330 -2.12 -23.89 14.29
N GLU A 331 -2.79 -23.00 13.56
CA GLU A 331 -2.22 -22.02 12.64
C GLU A 331 -1.40 -20.96 13.39
N ALA A 332 -1.65 -20.76 14.68
CA ALA A 332 -0.79 -19.93 15.52
C ALA A 332 0.64 -20.50 15.61
N ARG A 333 0.77 -21.83 15.76
CA ARG A 333 2.06 -22.52 15.74
C ARG A 333 2.71 -22.45 14.37
N GLN A 334 1.95 -22.66 13.29
CA GLN A 334 2.45 -22.57 11.92
C GLN A 334 3.05 -21.19 11.62
N LEU A 335 2.36 -20.11 12.04
CA LEU A 335 2.87 -18.75 11.90
C LEU A 335 4.11 -18.50 12.76
N ARG A 336 4.18 -19.06 13.97
CA ARG A 336 5.33 -18.90 14.86
C ARG A 336 6.58 -19.51 14.22
N SER A 337 6.44 -20.73 13.69
CA SER A 337 7.49 -21.39 12.92
C SER A 337 7.87 -20.59 11.67
N TRP A 338 6.90 -20.01 10.95
CA TRP A 338 7.18 -19.14 9.82
C TRP A 338 8.07 -17.94 10.21
N TYR A 339 7.75 -17.25 11.31
CA TYR A 339 8.51 -16.09 11.78
C TYR A 339 9.94 -16.46 12.23
N GLN A 340 10.11 -17.62 12.86
CA GLN A 340 11.44 -18.13 13.24
C GLN A 340 12.27 -18.43 11.99
N ASN A 341 11.73 -19.20 11.05
CA ASN A 341 12.42 -19.62 9.84
C ASN A 341 12.79 -18.44 8.93
N ILE A 342 11.89 -17.47 8.76
CA ILE A 342 12.15 -16.32 7.87
C ILE A 342 13.25 -15.42 8.42
N ARG A 343 13.34 -15.28 9.76
CA ARG A 343 14.38 -14.49 10.41
C ARG A 343 15.76 -15.03 10.09
N GLU A 344 15.93 -16.35 10.19
CA GLU A 344 17.18 -17.04 9.88
C GLU A 344 17.51 -16.93 8.39
N ARG A 345 16.57 -17.30 7.53
CA ARG A 345 16.76 -17.31 6.07
C ARG A 345 17.15 -15.96 5.49
N THR A 346 16.62 -14.88 6.04
CA THR A 346 16.87 -13.51 5.55
C THR A 346 17.90 -12.75 6.37
N LYS A 347 18.46 -13.37 7.42
CA LYS A 347 19.29 -12.70 8.44
C LYS A 347 18.59 -11.44 9.01
N GLY A 348 17.26 -11.46 9.06
CA GLY A 348 16.40 -10.34 9.46
C GLY A 348 16.40 -9.14 8.51
N SER A 349 16.87 -9.26 7.26
CA SER A 349 16.80 -8.22 6.22
C SER A 349 15.40 -8.15 5.61
N LEU A 350 14.44 -7.71 6.43
CA LEU A 350 13.02 -7.76 6.12
C LEU A 350 12.38 -6.37 6.06
N PHE A 351 11.33 -6.30 5.26
CA PHE A 351 10.52 -5.14 4.99
C PHE A 351 9.04 -5.54 5.07
N ARG A 352 8.24 -4.85 5.90
CA ARG A 352 6.79 -5.10 5.98
C ARG A 352 6.01 -3.93 5.40
N ILE A 353 5.09 -4.21 4.47
CA ILE A 353 4.35 -3.19 3.70
C ILE A 353 2.90 -3.63 3.41
N GLY A 354 2.06 -2.63 3.12
CA GLY A 354 0.70 -2.84 2.62
C GLY A 354 -0.29 -3.20 3.71
N PHE A 355 -1.45 -3.70 3.28
CA PHE A 355 -2.61 -4.02 4.12
C PHE A 355 -2.29 -5.00 5.27
N GLY A 356 -1.28 -5.85 5.11
CA GLY A 356 -0.86 -6.83 6.09
C GLY A 356 -0.05 -6.29 7.28
N SER A 357 0.48 -5.07 7.17
CA SER A 357 1.45 -4.50 8.11
C SER A 357 0.89 -4.30 9.52
N GLY A 358 -0.36 -3.85 9.61
CA GLY A 358 -1.06 -3.66 10.89
C GLY A 358 -0.43 -2.57 11.77
N MET A 359 -1.00 -2.37 12.95
CA MET A 359 -0.67 -1.25 13.84
C MET A 359 0.84 -1.12 14.14
N LEU A 360 1.52 -2.22 14.46
CA LEU A 360 2.91 -2.18 14.94
C LEU A 360 3.95 -1.86 13.87
N SER A 361 3.60 -2.03 12.59
CA SER A 361 4.50 -1.70 11.48
C SER A 361 4.16 -0.37 10.81
N THR A 362 3.01 0.23 11.12
CA THR A 362 2.59 1.54 10.60
C THR A 362 2.68 2.65 11.64
N THR A 363 2.98 2.33 12.89
CA THR A 363 3.13 3.31 13.99
C THR A 363 4.35 2.99 14.84
N VAL A 364 4.64 3.85 15.80
CA VAL A 364 5.74 3.67 16.77
C VAL A 364 5.32 2.93 18.05
N ASN A 365 4.15 2.29 18.03
CA ASN A 365 3.51 1.76 19.24
C ASN A 365 4.28 0.66 19.97
N LEU A 366 5.27 0.03 19.32
CA LEU A 366 6.20 -0.90 19.98
C LEU A 366 7.09 -0.24 21.03
N LEU A 367 7.24 1.09 21.03
CA LEU A 367 8.02 1.82 22.02
C LEU A 367 7.26 2.09 23.33
N TRP A 368 5.94 1.88 23.32
CA TRP A 368 5.07 2.16 24.45
C TRP A 368 4.82 0.92 25.29
N SER A 369 4.58 1.11 26.59
CA SER A 369 4.09 0.06 27.48
C SER A 369 2.82 -0.61 26.92
N ASP A 370 2.60 -1.88 27.27
CA ASP A 370 1.44 -2.63 26.79
C ASP A 370 0.12 -1.97 27.20
N GLY A 371 0.05 -1.39 28.40
CA GLY A 371 -1.11 -0.64 28.87
C GLY A 371 -1.41 0.60 28.01
N LEU A 372 -0.40 1.43 27.72
CA LEU A 372 -0.61 2.57 26.81
C LEU A 372 -0.98 2.10 25.40
N ARG A 373 -0.38 1.00 24.92
CA ARG A 373 -0.72 0.46 23.60
C ARG A 373 -2.17 -0.03 23.53
N GLN A 374 -2.68 -0.63 24.60
CA GLN A 374 -4.09 -0.99 24.74
C GLN A 374 -4.99 0.25 24.77
N ASP A 375 -4.62 1.29 25.51
CA ASP A 375 -5.34 2.56 25.53
C ASP A 375 -5.42 3.20 24.14
N ILE A 376 -4.28 3.30 23.44
CA ILE A 376 -4.24 3.80 22.05
C ILE A 376 -5.19 2.98 21.17
N ARG A 377 -5.16 1.64 21.27
CA ARG A 377 -6.08 0.77 20.51
C ARG A 377 -7.55 1.02 20.85
N ASN A 378 -7.88 1.13 22.14
CA ASN A 378 -9.26 1.27 22.62
C ASN A 378 -9.86 2.63 22.24
N VAL A 379 -9.04 3.68 22.20
CA VAL A 379 -9.50 5.04 21.87
C VAL A 379 -9.45 5.30 20.37
N CYS A 380 -8.37 4.89 19.70
CA CYS A 380 -8.16 5.19 18.29
C CYS A 380 -8.78 4.15 17.37
N GLY A 381 -8.93 2.90 17.80
CA GLY A 381 -9.50 1.81 17.02
C GLY A 381 -10.73 1.21 17.68
N HIS A 382 -10.85 -0.12 17.61
CA HIS A 382 -11.90 -0.85 18.29
C HIS A 382 -11.51 -1.13 19.74
N ASP A 383 -12.37 -0.76 20.67
CA ASP A 383 -12.28 -1.16 22.07
C ASP A 383 -12.39 -2.69 22.21
N ARG A 384 -11.46 -3.26 22.97
CA ARG A 384 -11.39 -4.70 23.32
C ARG A 384 -10.96 -4.87 24.77
N GLY A 385 -11.14 -3.85 25.60
CA GLY A 385 -10.75 -3.86 27.01
C GLY A 385 -9.26 -4.20 27.18
N GLN A 386 -9.01 -5.19 28.03
CA GLN A 386 -7.68 -5.64 28.46
C GLN A 386 -7.03 -6.66 27.50
N GLU A 387 -7.64 -6.92 26.35
CA GLU A 387 -7.07 -7.83 25.36
C GLU A 387 -5.75 -7.27 24.79
N PRO A 388 -4.82 -8.15 24.34
CA PRO A 388 -3.56 -7.74 23.76
C PRO A 388 -3.73 -6.72 22.62
N ALA A 389 -2.81 -5.76 22.50
CA ALA A 389 -2.85 -4.75 21.45
C ALA A 389 -1.62 -4.87 20.54
N PRO A 390 -1.80 -5.06 19.21
CA PRO A 390 -3.05 -5.37 18.51
C PRO A 390 -3.54 -6.80 18.78
N LYS A 391 -4.86 -6.97 18.82
CA LYS A 391 -5.54 -8.25 19.15
C LYS A 391 -5.49 -9.29 18.03
N SER A 392 -5.49 -8.85 16.78
CA SER A 392 -5.66 -9.74 15.61
C SER A 392 -4.52 -9.60 14.60
N ARG A 393 -4.32 -10.65 13.79
CA ARG A 393 -3.41 -10.69 12.64
C ARG A 393 -4.15 -11.12 11.39
N ARG A 394 -3.84 -10.46 10.28
CA ARG A 394 -4.33 -10.81 8.94
C ARG A 394 -3.44 -11.89 8.38
N VAL A 395 -4.03 -13.02 8.04
CA VAL A 395 -3.28 -14.22 7.64
C VAL A 395 -3.97 -14.90 6.46
N TRP A 396 -3.16 -15.59 5.67
CA TRP A 396 -3.64 -16.46 4.60
C TRP A 396 -3.34 -17.91 4.96
N VAL A 397 -4.40 -18.69 5.17
CA VAL A 397 -4.30 -20.15 5.29
C VAL A 397 -4.23 -20.69 3.87
N LYS A 398 -3.01 -20.95 3.39
CA LYS A 398 -2.75 -21.37 2.02
C LYS A 398 -3.05 -22.86 1.82
N SER A 399 -2.87 -23.66 2.87
CA SER A 399 -3.19 -25.09 2.93
C SER A 399 -3.32 -25.51 4.40
N GLU A 400 -3.76 -26.73 4.67
CA GLU A 400 -3.90 -27.29 6.03
C GLU A 400 -2.62 -27.17 6.88
N THR A 401 -1.45 -27.24 6.23
CA THR A 401 -0.15 -27.19 6.89
C THR A 401 0.58 -25.85 6.73
N GLN A 402 -0.01 -24.86 6.05
CA GLN A 402 0.67 -23.59 5.76
C GLN A 402 -0.25 -22.38 5.98
N CYS A 403 0.06 -21.65 7.06
CA CYS A 403 -0.49 -20.34 7.35
C CYS A 403 0.60 -19.27 7.20
N LEU A 404 0.31 -18.21 6.44
CA LEU A 404 1.26 -17.14 6.11
C LEU A 404 0.77 -15.80 6.66
N PRO A 405 1.65 -14.98 7.26
CA PRO A 405 1.30 -13.60 7.58
C PRO A 405 1.29 -12.76 6.29
N MET A 406 0.67 -11.59 6.35
CA MET A 406 0.62 -10.66 5.23
C MET A 406 1.72 -9.60 5.28
N GLY A 407 2.24 -9.22 4.11
CA GLY A 407 2.96 -7.97 3.89
C GLY A 407 4.49 -8.04 3.93
N TRP A 408 5.13 -9.20 3.96
CA TRP A 408 6.59 -9.29 4.13
C TRP A 408 7.35 -9.46 2.81
N ALA A 409 8.41 -8.67 2.65
CA ALA A 409 9.43 -8.80 1.61
C ALA A 409 10.84 -8.86 2.21
N ALA A 410 11.74 -9.62 1.57
CA ALA A 410 13.16 -9.60 1.87
C ALA A 410 13.87 -8.53 1.05
N ILE A 411 14.75 -7.76 1.69
CA ILE A 411 15.53 -6.71 1.05
C ILE A 411 16.85 -7.30 0.55
N MET A 412 17.12 -7.15 -0.74
CA MET A 412 18.38 -7.51 -1.37
C MET A 412 18.98 -6.30 -2.09
N ILE A 413 20.29 -6.13 -1.97
CA ILE A 413 21.05 -5.09 -2.67
C ILE A 413 21.94 -5.81 -3.70
N PRO A 414 21.75 -5.59 -5.02
CA PRO A 414 22.62 -6.17 -6.05
C PRO A 414 24.09 -5.81 -5.80
N GLY A 415 25.00 -6.78 -5.96
CA GLY A 415 26.44 -6.56 -5.80
C GLY A 415 26.96 -6.51 -4.36
N ALA A 416 26.10 -6.61 -3.34
CA ALA A 416 26.56 -6.83 -1.97
C ALA A 416 27.03 -8.29 -1.82
N ALA A 417 28.33 -8.52 -1.97
CA ALA A 417 28.91 -9.84 -1.72
C ALA A 417 28.44 -10.37 -0.34
N PRO A 418 27.98 -11.62 -0.24
CA PRO A 418 27.74 -12.21 1.07
C PRO A 418 29.09 -12.25 1.79
N SER A 419 29.18 -11.57 2.94
CA SER A 419 30.30 -11.74 3.86
C SER A 419 30.41 -13.23 4.15
N GLN A 420 31.42 -13.88 3.57
CA GLN A 420 31.67 -15.29 3.85
C GLN A 420 31.96 -15.42 5.36
N PRO A 421 31.42 -16.43 6.04
CA PRO A 421 31.88 -16.76 7.36
C PRO A 421 33.38 -17.07 7.26
N SER A 422 34.19 -16.39 8.06
CA SER A 422 35.62 -16.66 8.18
C SER A 422 35.80 -18.13 8.56
N THR A 423 36.21 -18.95 7.60
CA THR A 423 36.72 -20.28 7.87
C THR A 423 38.02 -20.14 8.65
N PRO A 424 38.20 -20.87 9.77
CA PRO A 424 39.49 -20.92 10.43
C PRO A 424 40.49 -21.59 9.48
N LYS A 425 41.65 -20.98 9.28
CA LYS A 425 42.76 -21.56 8.52
C LYS A 425 43.11 -22.94 9.08
N PRO A 426 43.07 -24.02 8.29
CA PRO A 426 43.73 -25.26 8.67
C PRO A 426 45.23 -25.09 8.44
N GLY A 427 45.99 -25.54 9.44
CA GLY A 427 47.44 -25.47 9.47
C GLY A 427 48.12 -26.27 8.37
N THR A 428 49.37 -25.88 8.15
CA THR A 428 50.39 -26.56 7.36
C THR A 428 50.51 -28.05 7.74
N GLY A 429 50.31 -28.93 6.76
CA GLY A 429 50.51 -30.37 6.90
C GLY A 429 50.78 -31.00 5.53
N LYS A 430 51.81 -31.83 5.47
CA LYS A 430 52.57 -32.29 4.30
C LYS A 430 51.84 -33.32 3.40
N ALA A 431 52.41 -33.42 2.20
CA ALA A 431 52.18 -34.34 1.09
C ALA A 431 52.06 -35.84 1.42
N SER A 432 51.24 -36.52 0.62
CA SER A 432 51.55 -37.79 -0.06
C SER A 432 50.51 -38.06 -1.18
N GLY A 433 50.96 -38.39 -2.39
CA GLY A 433 50.15 -39.05 -3.43
C GLY A 433 50.53 -40.53 -3.52
N PRO A 434 50.24 -41.27 -4.62
CA PRO A 434 49.25 -41.06 -5.68
C PRO A 434 48.35 -42.31 -5.90
N GLY A 435 47.37 -42.21 -6.81
CA GLY A 435 46.62 -43.39 -7.32
C GLY A 435 45.75 -43.04 -8.53
N ASN A 436 46.12 -43.60 -9.68
CA ASN A 436 45.41 -43.55 -10.98
C ASN A 436 43.97 -44.08 -10.89
N GLU A 437 43.06 -43.60 -11.75
CA GLU A 437 42.57 -44.37 -12.92
C GLU A 437 41.39 -43.67 -13.65
N THR A 438 41.58 -43.55 -14.98
CA THR A 438 40.61 -43.64 -16.09
C THR A 438 39.47 -42.61 -16.28
N GLU A 439 39.64 -41.79 -17.34
CA GLU A 439 38.57 -41.26 -18.19
C GLU A 439 37.87 -42.38 -18.99
N PRO A 440 36.66 -42.14 -19.56
CA PRO A 440 36.64 -41.69 -20.96
C PRO A 440 35.49 -40.73 -21.35
N GLY A 441 35.81 -39.79 -22.26
CA GLY A 441 35.11 -39.66 -23.54
C GLY A 441 33.83 -38.81 -23.64
N MET A 442 33.98 -37.56 -24.09
CA MET A 442 32.93 -36.78 -24.77
C MET A 442 32.51 -37.41 -26.11
N PRO A 443 31.32 -37.03 -26.62
CA PRO A 443 31.30 -36.49 -27.98
C PRO A 443 30.58 -35.13 -28.08
N THR A 444 31.27 -34.25 -28.80
CA THR A 444 30.87 -32.96 -29.35
C THR A 444 29.85 -33.10 -30.48
N SER A 445 28.82 -32.23 -30.51
CA SER A 445 28.47 -31.34 -31.64
C SER A 445 27.00 -30.91 -31.57
N MET A 446 26.78 -29.59 -31.50
CA MET A 446 25.50 -28.94 -31.77
C MET A 446 25.61 -28.14 -33.08
N PRO A 447 24.57 -28.12 -33.93
CA PRO A 447 24.59 -27.38 -35.19
C PRO A 447 24.29 -25.88 -35.00
N PRO A 448 24.76 -25.02 -35.92
CA PRO A 448 24.69 -23.56 -35.77
C PRO A 448 23.32 -22.96 -36.10
N LYS A 449 22.99 -21.88 -35.39
CA LYS A 449 21.84 -20.99 -35.65
C LYS A 449 22.09 -20.14 -36.90
N PRO A 450 21.07 -19.88 -37.74
CA PRO A 450 21.21 -18.98 -38.88
C PRO A 450 21.15 -17.51 -38.45
N ALA A 451 22.04 -16.72 -39.03
CA ALA A 451 22.09 -15.26 -38.94
C ALA A 451 21.00 -14.62 -39.81
N PHE A 452 20.24 -13.70 -39.24
CA PHE A 452 19.30 -12.84 -39.97
C PHE A 452 19.91 -11.43 -40.11
N THR A 453 20.19 -11.04 -41.34
CA THR A 453 20.57 -9.68 -41.75
C THR A 453 19.33 -8.78 -41.83
N PRO A 454 19.40 -7.49 -41.40
CA PRO A 454 18.30 -6.56 -41.57
C PRO A 454 18.32 -5.95 -42.99
N LYS A 455 17.23 -6.13 -43.73
CA LYS A 455 16.96 -5.38 -44.97
C LYS A 455 16.16 -4.12 -44.66
N THR A 456 16.71 -3.01 -45.13
CA THR A 456 16.16 -1.66 -45.13
C THR A 456 15.23 -1.50 -46.33
N GLU A 457 13.94 -1.22 -46.13
CA GLU A 457 13.05 -0.77 -47.20
C GLU A 457 12.23 0.45 -46.73
N ARG A 458 12.42 1.57 -47.43
CA ARG A 458 11.55 2.76 -47.41
C ARG A 458 10.34 2.50 -48.30
N PRO A 459 9.18 3.08 -48.00
CA PRO A 459 8.15 3.33 -49.02
C PRO A 459 8.19 4.78 -49.49
N THR A 460 8.10 4.90 -50.81
CA THR A 460 7.99 6.08 -51.66
C THR A 460 6.64 6.79 -51.57
N GLU A 461 6.68 8.03 -52.02
CA GLU A 461 5.65 9.07 -52.08
C GLU A 461 4.60 8.92 -53.21
N VAL A 462 3.39 9.49 -52.95
CA VAL A 462 2.50 10.31 -53.84
C VAL A 462 1.60 9.55 -54.85
N PRO A 463 0.33 9.99 -55.17
CA PRO A 463 -0.18 11.38 -55.25
C PRO A 463 -1.59 11.74 -54.73
N GLY A 464 -1.71 12.98 -54.22
CA GLY A 464 -2.52 14.08 -54.77
C GLY A 464 -4.07 14.04 -54.81
N GLY A 465 -4.72 15.02 -54.15
CA GLY A 465 -5.86 15.73 -54.76
C GLY A 465 -6.98 16.29 -53.86
N ARG A 466 -7.10 17.64 -53.85
CA ARG A 466 -8.27 18.51 -53.56
C ARG A 466 -8.62 18.72 -52.06
N GLY A 467 -8.67 19.92 -51.46
CA GLY A 467 -8.67 21.30 -51.96
C GLY A 467 -10.05 21.95 -51.75
N HIS A 468 -10.34 22.53 -50.58
CA HIS A 468 -11.42 23.50 -50.35
C HIS A 468 -10.98 24.57 -49.32
N GLY A 469 -11.16 25.83 -49.72
CA GLY A 469 -10.64 27.03 -49.07
C GLY A 469 -11.49 27.56 -47.89
N PRO A 470 -11.09 28.71 -47.31
CA PRO A 470 -11.64 29.21 -46.06
C PRO A 470 -12.88 30.08 -46.29
N GLY A 471 -13.97 29.74 -45.61
CA GLY A 471 -15.19 30.56 -45.48
C GLY A 471 -15.19 31.42 -44.20
N PRO A 472 -16.11 32.38 -44.08
CA PRO A 472 -15.88 33.67 -43.42
C PRO A 472 -16.04 33.65 -41.89
N THR A 473 -15.30 34.56 -41.27
CA THR A 473 -15.35 34.96 -39.85
C THR A 473 -16.74 35.46 -39.45
N ALA A 474 -17.40 34.76 -38.53
CA ALA A 474 -18.57 35.25 -37.80
C ALA A 474 -18.13 35.92 -36.49
N SER A 475 -18.63 37.14 -36.26
CA SER A 475 -18.43 37.93 -35.05
C SER A 475 -18.94 37.22 -33.79
N PRO A 476 -18.28 37.37 -32.63
CA PRO A 476 -18.69 36.71 -31.41
C PRO A 476 -19.94 37.36 -30.82
N VAL A 477 -20.99 36.54 -30.66
CA VAL A 477 -22.15 36.84 -29.81
C VAL A 477 -21.65 37.02 -28.37
N SER A 478 -21.99 38.15 -27.77
CA SER A 478 -21.65 38.50 -26.38
C SER A 478 -22.22 37.47 -25.41
N GLN A 479 -21.36 36.62 -24.83
CA GLN A 479 -21.73 35.82 -23.66
C GLN A 479 -21.88 36.73 -22.45
N PRO A 480 -22.94 36.59 -21.63
CA PRO A 480 -23.05 37.30 -20.38
C PRO A 480 -21.90 36.90 -19.46
N LYS A 481 -21.28 37.89 -18.80
CA LYS A 481 -20.18 37.70 -17.84
C LYS A 481 -20.52 36.58 -16.85
N PRO A 482 -19.59 35.67 -16.53
CA PRO A 482 -19.81 34.68 -15.48
C PRO A 482 -20.02 35.41 -14.15
N SER A 483 -21.13 35.09 -13.48
CA SER A 483 -21.41 35.47 -12.12
C SER A 483 -20.26 35.03 -11.20
N PRO A 484 -20.00 35.75 -10.09
CA PRO A 484 -18.97 35.35 -9.14
C PRO A 484 -19.20 33.89 -8.69
N PRO A 485 -18.12 33.12 -8.46
CA PRO A 485 -18.26 31.72 -8.09
C PRO A 485 -19.14 31.63 -6.83
N PRO A 486 -20.15 30.73 -6.82
CA PRO A 486 -21.06 30.64 -5.69
C PRO A 486 -20.24 30.37 -4.42
N GLY A 487 -20.57 31.09 -3.34
CA GLY A 487 -20.08 30.78 -2.00
C GLY A 487 -20.42 29.33 -1.62
N LEU A 488 -19.82 28.80 -0.55
CA LEU A 488 -19.96 27.40 -0.16
C LEU A 488 -21.43 26.94 -0.08
N LEU A 489 -22.31 27.79 0.45
CA LEU A 489 -23.75 27.54 0.49
C LEU A 489 -24.37 27.41 -0.92
N GLY A 490 -23.98 28.28 -1.86
CA GLY A 490 -24.43 28.20 -3.25
C GLY A 490 -23.92 26.95 -3.96
N LYS A 491 -22.72 26.46 -3.62
CA LYS A 491 -22.21 25.16 -4.11
C LYS A 491 -23.02 24.00 -3.52
N ALA A 492 -23.33 24.03 -2.23
CA ALA A 492 -24.22 23.05 -1.60
C ALA A 492 -25.63 23.01 -2.21
N GLN A 493 -26.14 24.17 -2.65
CA GLN A 493 -27.44 24.27 -3.30
C GLN A 493 -27.44 23.81 -4.77
N SER A 494 -26.29 23.80 -5.45
CA SER A 494 -26.18 23.51 -6.88
C SER A 494 -25.45 22.21 -7.23
N VAL A 495 -24.73 21.59 -6.29
CA VAL A 495 -23.98 20.34 -6.53
C VAL A 495 -24.93 19.22 -6.96
N HIS A 496 -24.47 18.41 -7.91
CA HIS A 496 -25.21 17.24 -8.36
C HIS A 496 -25.11 16.13 -7.29
N LEU A 497 -26.23 15.75 -6.67
CA LEU A 497 -26.21 14.93 -5.44
C LEU A 497 -25.70 13.49 -5.65
N THR A 498 -25.72 12.98 -6.89
CA THR A 498 -25.17 11.67 -7.26
C THR A 498 -23.73 11.72 -7.79
N ASP A 499 -23.17 12.91 -8.01
CA ASP A 499 -21.77 13.08 -8.38
C ASP A 499 -20.90 12.98 -7.13
N LYS A 500 -20.34 11.79 -6.92
CA LYS A 500 -19.50 11.47 -5.76
C LYS A 500 -18.29 12.41 -5.65
N LEU A 501 -17.63 12.74 -6.75
CA LEU A 501 -16.41 13.54 -6.73
C LEU A 501 -16.71 15.02 -6.41
N ALA A 502 -17.81 15.54 -6.96
CA ALA A 502 -18.26 16.89 -6.65
C ALA A 502 -18.70 17.03 -5.18
N MET A 503 -19.39 16.01 -4.66
CA MET A 503 -19.78 15.93 -3.25
C MET A 503 -18.56 15.83 -2.31
N GLU A 504 -17.56 15.00 -2.63
CA GLU A 504 -16.30 14.90 -1.87
C GLU A 504 -15.58 16.26 -1.80
N ARG A 505 -15.43 16.94 -2.94
CA ARG A 505 -14.79 18.28 -3.00
C ARG A 505 -15.56 19.33 -2.22
N LEU A 506 -16.89 19.26 -2.22
CA LEU A 506 -17.71 20.18 -1.45
C LEU A 506 -17.53 19.95 0.06
N LEU A 507 -17.48 18.69 0.49
CA LEU A 507 -17.22 18.34 1.88
C LEU A 507 -15.82 18.76 2.33
N GLU A 508 -14.79 18.59 1.49
CA GLU A 508 -13.45 19.13 1.74
C GLU A 508 -13.47 20.66 1.93
N GLN A 509 -14.20 21.39 1.08
CA GLN A 509 -14.37 22.83 1.24
C GLN A 509 -15.16 23.21 2.50
N MET A 510 -16.09 22.36 2.96
CA MET A 510 -16.77 22.52 4.25
C MET A 510 -15.85 22.24 5.44
N GLU A 511 -14.87 21.35 5.30
CA GLU A 511 -13.86 21.10 6.35
C GLU A 511 -12.92 22.29 6.57
N GLU A 512 -12.67 23.08 5.52
CA GLU A 512 -11.80 24.28 5.51
C GLU A 512 -12.56 25.58 5.87
N ALA A 513 -13.89 25.56 5.84
CA ALA A 513 -14.73 26.72 6.14
C ALA A 513 -14.91 26.94 7.65
N ASP A 514 -15.34 28.14 8.03
CA ASP A 514 -15.80 28.39 9.39
C ASP A 514 -17.06 27.57 9.73
N ASP A 515 -17.24 27.31 11.01
CA ASP A 515 -18.27 26.38 11.51
C ASP A 515 -19.70 26.81 11.13
N ALA A 516 -19.98 28.12 11.10
CA ALA A 516 -21.29 28.64 10.73
C ALA A 516 -21.59 28.41 9.24
N THR A 517 -20.62 28.68 8.37
CA THR A 517 -20.73 28.48 6.92
C THR A 517 -20.83 26.99 6.57
N ALA A 518 -20.03 26.14 7.22
CA ALA A 518 -20.08 24.69 7.04
C ALA A 518 -21.44 24.11 7.47
N LYS A 519 -21.99 24.57 8.60
CA LYS A 519 -23.33 24.20 9.08
C LYS A 519 -24.43 24.57 8.09
N GLN A 520 -24.40 25.78 7.56
CA GLN A 520 -25.39 26.22 6.57
C GLN A 520 -25.34 25.36 5.29
N ALA A 521 -24.13 25.07 4.80
CA ALA A 521 -23.95 24.20 3.64
C ALA A 521 -24.44 22.77 3.92
N ALA A 522 -24.17 22.22 5.11
CA ALA A 522 -24.64 20.90 5.52
C ALA A 522 -26.18 20.83 5.63
N ARG A 523 -26.83 21.88 6.15
CA ARG A 523 -28.31 21.97 6.23
C ARG A 523 -28.91 21.93 4.83
N ALA A 524 -28.38 22.74 3.92
CA ALA A 524 -28.80 22.79 2.53
C ALA A 524 -28.64 21.43 1.82
N LEU A 525 -27.52 20.73 2.03
CA LEU A 525 -27.31 19.38 1.48
C LEU A 525 -28.30 18.36 2.05
N LYS A 526 -28.50 18.34 3.36
CA LYS A 526 -29.45 17.42 4.02
C LYS A 526 -30.86 17.61 3.49
N GLU A 527 -31.34 18.85 3.41
CA GLU A 527 -32.68 19.16 2.88
C GLU A 527 -32.84 18.70 1.43
N ARG A 528 -31.84 18.95 0.57
CA ARG A 528 -31.88 18.51 -0.82
C ARG A 528 -31.90 16.98 -0.96
N LEU A 529 -31.03 16.30 -0.22
CA LEU A 529 -30.96 14.84 -0.20
C LEU A 529 -32.26 14.21 0.34
N GLN A 530 -32.93 14.85 1.30
CA GLN A 530 -34.24 14.41 1.78
C GLN A 530 -35.32 14.62 0.73
N ARG A 531 -35.33 15.78 0.07
CA ARG A 531 -36.29 16.11 -1.00
C ARG A 531 -36.20 15.14 -2.19
N GLU A 532 -35.00 14.71 -2.54
CA GLU A 532 -34.77 13.75 -3.64
C GLU A 532 -34.85 12.28 -3.18
N GLY A 533 -35.18 12.01 -1.91
CA GLY A 533 -35.28 10.64 -1.37
C GLY A 533 -33.93 9.90 -1.23
N LEU A 534 -32.81 10.60 -1.40
CA LEU A 534 -31.44 10.06 -1.38
C LEU A 534 -30.80 10.06 0.02
N TRP A 535 -31.44 10.69 1.02
CA TRP A 535 -30.86 10.84 2.36
C TRP A 535 -30.48 9.53 3.04
N LYS A 536 -31.29 8.48 2.88
CA LYS A 536 -31.03 7.18 3.52
C LYS A 536 -29.98 6.34 2.79
N SER A 537 -29.73 6.64 1.51
CA SER A 537 -28.87 5.85 0.62
C SER A 537 -27.54 6.54 0.26
N THR A 538 -27.40 7.84 0.56
CA THR A 538 -26.18 8.60 0.28
C THR A 538 -24.99 8.12 1.14
N PRO A 539 -23.82 7.87 0.54
CA PRO A 539 -22.62 7.48 1.28
C PRO A 539 -22.08 8.61 2.17
N PHE A 540 -22.47 9.86 1.91
CA PHE A 540 -22.02 11.07 2.60
C PHE A 540 -22.85 11.41 3.83
N ARG A 541 -23.82 10.56 4.20
CA ARG A 541 -24.76 10.85 5.28
C ARG A 541 -24.05 11.15 6.60
N VAL A 542 -23.06 10.32 6.97
CA VAL A 542 -22.30 10.48 8.21
C VAL A 542 -21.50 11.78 8.19
N ASP A 543 -20.89 12.12 7.06
CA ASP A 543 -20.09 13.33 6.91
C ASP A 543 -20.97 14.59 7.01
N ILE A 544 -22.14 14.61 6.36
CA ILE A 544 -23.10 15.73 6.43
C ILE A 544 -23.71 15.83 7.85
N GLU A 545 -24.06 14.71 8.48
CA GLU A 545 -24.56 14.70 9.86
C GLU A 545 -23.51 15.22 10.85
N ALA A 546 -22.22 14.97 10.62
CA ALA A 546 -21.15 15.46 11.50
C ALA A 546 -21.09 16.99 11.59
N PHE A 547 -21.50 17.71 10.53
CA PHE A 547 -21.60 19.17 10.54
C PHE A 547 -22.88 19.70 11.21
N LEU A 548 -23.86 18.85 11.53
CA LEU A 548 -25.20 19.27 11.97
C LEU A 548 -25.51 18.97 13.45
N GLN A 549 -24.62 18.29 14.17
CA GLN A 549 -24.88 17.73 15.50
C GLN A 549 -24.71 18.70 16.69
N ASP A 550 -24.98 20.00 16.51
CA ASP A 550 -24.93 21.01 17.58
C ASP A 550 -26.31 21.58 17.98
N GLU A 551 -27.37 20.77 17.90
CA GLU A 551 -28.66 21.05 18.58
C GLU A 551 -29.00 19.95 19.58
#